data_AF-A0A7X8WPN7-F1
#
_entry.id   AF-A0A7X8WPN7-F1
#
_cell.length_a   1.000
_cell.length_b   1.000
_cell.length_c   1.000
_cell.angle_alpha   90.00
_cell.angle_beta   90.00
_cell.angle_gamma   90.00
#
_symmetry.space_group_name_H-M   'P 1'
#
loop_
_entity.id
_entity.type
_entity.pdbx_description
1 polymer ?
#
loop_
_entity_poly.entity_id
_entity_poly.type
_entity_poly.pdbx_seq_one_letter_code
_entity_poly.pdbx_strand_id
1 'polypeptide(L)'
;MLDTPCCNTQPGNELPVIILGAGPVGLAAAAHLTEQDITSVVLEAGSSVGASIAQWGHTRLFSPWQYNIDDAARRLLERAEWSAPDPDVLPTGNELIQQYLEPLAAALGD
;
A
#
# COMPACT_ATOMS: atom_id res chain seq x y z
N MET A 1 -21.86 -25.85 -36.27
CA MET A 1 -21.50 -24.42 -36.30
C MET A 1 -21.94 -23.84 -34.97
N LEU A 2 -21.08 -23.99 -33.96
CA LEU A 2 -21.28 -23.50 -32.59
C LEU A 2 -20.06 -22.61 -32.30
N ASP A 3 -20.14 -21.36 -32.74
CA ASP A 3 -19.18 -20.33 -32.34
C ASP A 3 -19.72 -19.68 -31.06
N THR A 4 -19.49 -20.34 -29.93
CA THR A 4 -19.67 -19.71 -28.61
C THR A 4 -18.35 -19.06 -28.23
N PRO A 5 -18.24 -17.73 -28.14
CA PRO A 5 -17.02 -17.09 -27.67
C PRO A 5 -16.93 -17.30 -26.15
N CYS A 6 -16.06 -18.21 -25.72
CA CYS A 6 -15.81 -18.55 -24.31
C CYS A 6 -15.16 -17.41 -23.50
N CYS A 7 -14.71 -16.34 -24.16
CA CYS A 7 -14.05 -15.19 -23.54
C CYS A 7 -14.59 -13.89 -24.11
N ASN A 8 -15.86 -13.59 -23.84
CA ASN A 8 -16.35 -12.22 -23.88
C ASN A 8 -16.24 -11.65 -22.47
N THR A 9 -15.05 -11.22 -22.05
CA THR A 9 -14.97 -10.21 -20.99
C THR A 9 -15.63 -8.96 -21.57
N GLN A 10 -16.89 -8.72 -21.18
CA GLN A 10 -17.61 -7.52 -21.59
C GLN A 10 -16.78 -6.30 -21.15
N PRO A 11 -16.48 -5.34 -22.04
CA PRO A 11 -15.93 -4.07 -21.64
C PRO A 11 -16.99 -3.38 -20.77
N GLY A 12 -16.77 -3.38 -19.45
CA GLY A 12 -17.76 -2.94 -18.46
C GLY A 12 -17.87 -3.80 -17.20
N ASN A 13 -17.10 -4.89 -17.07
CA ASN A 13 -17.04 -5.69 -15.83
C ASN A 13 -15.72 -5.47 -15.07
N GLU A 14 -15.32 -4.21 -14.90
CA GLU A 14 -14.27 -3.84 -13.93
C GLU A 14 -14.86 -4.00 -12.54
N LEU A 15 -14.57 -5.15 -11.91
CA LEU A 15 -14.94 -5.37 -10.52
C LEU A 15 -13.90 -4.68 -9.63
N PRO A 16 -14.33 -3.95 -8.59
CA PRO A 16 -13.39 -3.30 -7.68
C PRO A 16 -12.55 -4.35 -6.95
N VAL A 17 -11.27 -4.06 -6.74
CA VAL A 17 -10.37 -4.92 -5.96
C VAL A 17 -10.52 -4.60 -4.47
N ILE A 18 -10.69 -5.62 -3.63
CA ILE A 18 -10.67 -5.45 -2.18
C ILE A 18 -9.35 -6.00 -1.65
N ILE A 19 -8.61 -5.15 -0.93
CA ILE A 19 -7.38 -5.51 -0.23
C ILE A 19 -7.70 -5.66 1.25
N LEU A 20 -7.43 -6.83 1.82
CA LEU A 20 -7.63 -7.11 3.24
C LEU A 20 -6.31 -6.91 4.00
N GLY A 21 -6.27 -5.85 4.81
CA GLY A 21 -5.14 -5.44 5.64
C GLY A 21 -4.49 -4.15 5.14
N ALA A 22 -4.49 -3.10 5.95
CA ALA A 22 -3.74 -1.86 5.76
C ALA A 22 -2.35 -1.93 6.44
N GLY A 23 -1.68 -3.07 6.28
CA GLY A 23 -0.26 -3.22 6.61
C GLY A 23 0.64 -2.81 5.44
N PRO A 24 1.97 -2.96 5.57
CA PRO A 24 2.93 -2.58 4.52
C PRO A 24 2.61 -3.20 3.16
N VAL A 25 2.33 -4.51 3.14
CA VAL A 25 2.05 -5.25 1.90
C VAL A 25 0.72 -4.83 1.28
N GLY A 26 -0.32 -4.61 2.08
CA GLY A 26 -1.63 -4.22 1.56
C GLY A 26 -1.61 -2.80 0.97
N LEU A 27 -0.93 -1.86 1.61
CA LEU A 27 -0.77 -0.52 1.05
C LEU A 27 0.15 -0.49 -0.17
N ALA A 28 1.21 -1.31 -0.20
CA ALA A 28 2.01 -1.47 -1.41
C ALA A 28 1.14 -1.99 -2.57
N ALA A 29 0.33 -3.03 -2.32
CA ALA A 29 -0.60 -3.54 -3.34
C ALA A 29 -1.57 -2.45 -3.84
N ALA A 30 -2.11 -1.63 -2.93
CA ALA A 30 -2.95 -0.49 -3.31
C ALA A 30 -2.19 0.51 -4.19
N ALA A 31 -0.95 0.87 -3.84
CA ALA A 31 -0.12 1.77 -4.64
C ALA A 31 0.12 1.23 -6.06
N HIS A 32 0.43 -0.07 -6.21
CA HIS A 32 0.59 -0.70 -7.53
C HIS A 32 -0.70 -0.70 -8.35
N LEU A 33 -1.87 -0.87 -7.72
CA LEU A 33 -3.17 -0.80 -8.41
C LEU A 33 -3.50 0.63 -8.84
N THR A 34 -3.23 1.62 -7.98
CA THR A 34 -3.40 3.04 -8.29
C THR A 34 -2.54 3.46 -9.49
N GLU A 35 -1.29 3.00 -9.59
CA GLU A 35 -0.44 3.28 -10.77
C GLU A 35 -0.95 2.66 -12.07
N GLN A 36 -1.85 1.68 -11.99
CA GLN A 36 -2.47 1.02 -13.14
C GLN A 36 -3.90 1.50 -13.41
N ASP A 37 -4.34 2.57 -12.74
CA ASP A 37 -5.70 3.10 -12.80
C ASP A 37 -6.78 2.06 -12.40
N ILE A 38 -6.42 1.08 -11.55
CA ILE A 38 -7.34 0.06 -11.05
C ILE A 38 -7.92 0.51 -9.71
N THR A 39 -9.26 0.63 -9.65
CA THR A 39 -9.96 1.00 -8.41
C THR A 39 -9.85 -0.09 -7.36
N SER A 40 -9.42 0.28 -6.15
CA SER A 40 -9.32 -0.64 -5.01
C SER A 40 -9.85 -0.05 -3.71
N VAL A 41 -10.26 -0.93 -2.78
CA VAL A 41 -10.68 -0.59 -1.42
C VAL A 41 -9.82 -1.38 -0.44
N VAL A 42 -9.15 -0.69 0.48
CA VAL A 42 -8.36 -1.32 1.55
C VAL A 42 -9.20 -1.38 2.82
N LEU A 43 -9.29 -2.58 3.43
CA LEU A 43 -10.00 -2.81 4.69
C LEU A 43 -9.03 -3.29 5.75
N GLU A 44 -8.98 -2.61 6.90
CA GLU A 44 -8.15 -3.00 8.04
C GLU A 44 -9.04 -3.48 9.20
N ALA A 45 -8.58 -4.52 9.91
CA ALA A 45 -9.30 -5.04 11.07
C ALA A 45 -9.13 -4.14 12.29
N GLY A 46 -7.98 -3.48 12.42
CA GLY A 46 -7.71 -2.47 13.45
C GLY A 46 -8.31 -1.10 13.16
N SER A 47 -8.19 -0.18 14.12
CA SER A 47 -8.71 1.19 14.03
C SER A 47 -7.86 2.14 13.19
N SER A 48 -6.68 1.70 12.74
CA SER A 48 -5.71 2.52 12.02
C SER A 48 -4.87 1.66 11.08
N VAL A 49 -4.25 2.31 10.09
CA VAL A 49 -3.19 1.72 9.28
C VAL A 49 -2.08 1.14 10.17
N GLY A 50 -1.51 0.01 9.78
CA GLY A 50 -0.42 -0.62 10.52
C GLY A 50 -0.81 -1.11 11.92
N ALA A 51 -2.09 -1.37 12.21
CA ALA A 51 -2.56 -1.76 13.55
C ALA A 51 -1.79 -2.94 14.17
N SER A 52 -1.37 -3.92 13.38
CA SER A 52 -0.52 -5.02 13.86
C SER A 52 0.89 -4.54 14.26
N ILE A 53 1.49 -3.65 13.46
CA ILE A 53 2.80 -3.04 13.75
C ILE A 53 2.75 -2.21 15.03
N ALA A 54 1.65 -1.48 15.26
CA ALA A 54 1.49 -0.63 16.42
C ALA A 54 1.62 -1.40 17.76
N GLN A 55 1.23 -2.68 17.79
CA GLN A 55 1.34 -3.53 18.98
C GLN A 55 2.79 -3.76 19.42
N TRP A 56 3.73 -3.68 18.49
CA TRP A 56 5.16 -3.81 18.74
C TRP A 56 5.95 -2.58 18.25
N GLY A 57 5.30 -1.43 18.12
CA GLY A 57 5.84 -0.26 17.42
C GLY A 57 7.15 0.31 17.99
N HIS A 58 7.46 0.02 19.25
CA HIS A 58 8.75 0.38 19.88
C HIS A 58 9.94 -0.48 19.39
N THR A 59 9.68 -1.61 18.72
CA THR A 59 10.69 -2.54 18.24
C THR A 59 11.37 -2.00 16.99
N ARG A 60 12.70 -2.06 16.95
CA ARG A 60 13.51 -1.72 15.78
C ARG A 60 13.48 -2.86 14.76
N LEU A 61 13.26 -2.52 13.49
CA LEU A 61 13.36 -3.45 12.38
C LEU A 61 14.82 -3.87 12.14
N PHE A 62 14.98 -5.02 11.50
CA PHE A 62 16.28 -5.56 11.10
C PHE A 62 16.73 -5.10 9.70
N SER A 63 15.87 -4.39 8.97
CA SER A 63 16.13 -3.88 7.63
C SER A 63 16.12 -2.34 7.64
N PRO A 64 17.07 -1.68 6.96
CA PRO A 64 17.03 -0.23 6.80
C PRO A 64 15.94 0.23 5.83
N TRP A 65 15.61 1.52 5.86
CA TRP A 65 14.52 2.12 5.07
C TRP A 65 14.54 1.78 3.58
N GLN A 66 15.72 1.68 2.97
CA GLN A 66 15.86 1.31 1.55
C GLN A 66 15.19 -0.03 1.18
N TYR A 67 14.98 -0.94 2.15
CA TYR A 67 14.32 -2.23 1.93
C TYR A 67 12.89 -2.30 2.49
N ASN A 68 12.44 -1.28 3.22
CA ASN A 68 11.11 -1.26 3.84
C ASN A 68 10.08 -0.46 3.05
N ILE A 69 10.50 0.20 1.97
CA ILE A 69 9.67 1.09 1.16
C ILE A 69 9.52 0.48 -0.22
N ASP A 70 8.28 0.22 -0.63
CA ASP A 70 7.95 -0.27 -1.97
C ASP A 70 8.14 0.85 -3.01
N ASP A 71 8.57 0.48 -4.22
CA ASP A 71 8.90 1.45 -5.26
C ASP A 71 7.67 2.18 -5.83
N ALA A 72 6.51 1.53 -5.92
CA ALA A 72 5.27 2.19 -6.35
C ALA A 72 4.76 3.13 -5.25
N ALA A 73 4.82 2.70 -3.99
CA ALA A 73 4.50 3.55 -2.85
C ALA A 73 5.41 4.79 -2.79
N ARG A 74 6.73 4.64 -3.00
CA ARG A 74 7.67 5.76 -3.07
C ARG A 74 7.28 6.76 -4.15
N ARG A 75 7.04 6.32 -5.39
CA ARG A 75 6.65 7.22 -6.49
C ARG A 75 5.36 7.97 -6.20
N LEU A 76 4.40 7.30 -5.57
CA LEU A 76 3.13 7.92 -5.17
C LEU A 76 3.36 9.00 -4.11
N LEU A 77 4.14 8.69 -3.07
CA LEU A 77 4.47 9.61 -1.99
C LEU A 77 5.28 10.82 -2.47
N GLU A 78 6.24 10.64 -3.37
CA GLU A 78 7.03 11.73 -3.96
C GLU A 78 6.15 12.74 -4.71
N ARG A 79 5.06 12.29 -5.36
CA ARG A 79 4.06 13.19 -5.97
C ARG A 79 3.27 14.00 -4.94
N ALA A 80 3.17 13.51 -3.71
CA ALA A 80 2.52 14.17 -2.58
C ALA A 80 3.50 14.98 -1.71
N GLU A 81 4.66 15.38 -2.26
CA GLU A 81 5.70 16.16 -1.59
C GLU A 81 6.24 15.51 -0.30
N TRP A 82 6.14 14.18 -0.19
CA TRP A 82 6.66 13.42 0.94
C TRP A 82 8.21 13.41 0.93
N SER A 83 8.80 13.60 2.10
CA SER A 83 10.26 13.54 2.29
C SER A 83 10.68 12.16 2.78
N ALA A 84 11.48 11.46 1.96
CA ALA A 84 11.97 10.15 2.32
C ALA A 84 12.92 10.19 3.53
N PRO A 85 12.82 9.23 4.46
CA PRO A 85 13.79 9.08 5.54
C PRO A 85 15.15 8.60 5.00
N ASP A 86 16.19 8.72 5.84
CA ASP A 86 17.54 8.26 5.52
C ASP A 86 17.53 6.76 5.16
N PRO A 87 17.99 6.37 3.95
CA PRO A 87 17.90 5.00 3.45
C PRO A 87 18.68 3.97 4.27
N ASP A 88 19.68 4.39 5.06
CA ASP A 88 20.55 3.50 5.83
C ASP A 88 20.11 3.32 7.29
N VAL A 89 19.10 4.10 7.74
CA VAL A 89 18.58 4.02 9.11
C VAL A 89 17.62 2.84 9.26
N LEU A 90 17.76 2.10 10.36
CA LEU A 90 16.82 1.07 10.81
C LEU A 90 15.64 1.71 11.55
N PRO A 91 14.42 1.73 11.00
CA PRO A 91 13.27 2.30 11.69
C PRO A 91 12.78 1.41 12.83
N THR A 92 12.05 2.02 13.77
CA THR A 92 11.12 1.35 14.66
C THR A 92 9.78 1.12 13.96
N GLY A 93 8.94 0.22 14.49
CA GLY A 93 7.58 0.03 13.97
C GLY A 93 6.75 1.33 14.00
N ASN A 94 6.92 2.18 15.00
CA ASN A 94 6.27 3.49 15.08
C ASN A 94 6.75 4.44 13.97
N GLU A 95 8.05 4.48 13.71
CA GLU A 95 8.60 5.27 12.59
C GLU A 95 8.10 4.74 11.25
N LEU A 96 8.00 3.41 11.08
CA LEU A 96 7.42 2.79 9.89
C LEU A 96 5.97 3.24 9.67
N ILE A 97 5.16 3.33 10.73
CA ILE A 97 3.79 3.82 10.64
C ILE A 97 3.77 5.31 10.29
N GLN A 98 4.42 6.15 11.11
CA GLN A 98 4.31 7.61 11.03
C GLN A 98 4.96 8.21 9.78
N GLN A 99 6.10 7.67 9.37
CA GLN A 99 6.88 8.25 8.28
C GLN A 99 6.57 7.61 6.93
N TYR A 100 5.87 6.48 6.88
CA TYR A 100 5.59 5.75 5.64
C TYR A 100 4.13 5.32 5.48
N LEU A 101 3.59 4.50 6.39
CA LEU A 101 2.25 3.93 6.19
C LEU A 101 1.12 4.95 6.31
N GLU A 102 1.19 5.88 7.26
CA GLU A 102 0.21 6.96 7.42
C GLU A 102 0.20 7.92 6.23
N PRO A 103 1.36 8.48 5.78
CA PRO A 103 1.41 9.27 4.55
C PRO A 103 0.90 8.52 3.32
N LEU A 104 1.23 7.23 3.20
CA LEU A 104 0.82 6.42 2.06
C LEU A 104 -0.69 6.19 2.05
N ALA A 105 -1.28 5.89 3.21
CA ALA A 105 -2.72 5.74 3.36
C ALA A 105 -3.45 7.05 3.03
N ALA A 106 -2.92 8.20 3.44
CA ALA A 106 -3.49 9.50 3.11
C ALA A 106 -3.47 9.76 1.59
N ALA A 107 -2.33 9.53 0.95
CA ALA A 107 -2.19 9.74 -0.49
C ALA A 107 -2.96 8.73 -1.37
N LEU A 108 -3.40 7.60 -0.80
CA LEU A 108 -4.30 6.62 -1.44
C LEU A 108 -5.79 6.92 -1.19
N GLY A 109 -6.11 7.78 -0.22
CA GLY A 109 -7.48 8.12 0.17
C GLY A 109 -8.06 9.35 -0.56
N ASP A 110 -7.22 10.06 -1.31
CA ASP A 110 -7.59 11.16 -2.21
C ASP A 110 -7.98 10.65 -3.61
#